data_AF-A0A7C6D237-F1
#
_entry.id   AF-A0A7C6D237-F1
#
_cell.length_a   1.000
_cell.length_b   1.000
_cell.length_c   1.000
_cell.angle_alpha   90.00
_cell.angle_beta   90.00
_cell.angle_gamma   90.00
#
_symmetry.space_group_name_H-M   'P 1'
#
loop_
_entity.id
_entity.type
_entity.pdbx_description
1 polymer ?
#
loop_
_entity_poly.entity_id
_entity_poly.type
_entity_poly.pdbx_seq_one_letter_code
_entity_poly.pdbx_strand_id
1 'polypeptide(L)'
;MAERKRWSKQSRTILDIIYNNEEGLTASEIYDIARETHPNISLGTVYRNLRDLQDVGLIRETTSGGVSVYFKHPFHSAYLECDVCHSVIPVDFMLNIGDIIRSTGHDVKRWDLKLIGTCKECLQKCT
;
A
#
# COMPACT_ATOMS: atom_id res chain seq x y z
N MET A 1 -18.37 -9.65 -11.88
CA MET A 1 -17.52 -10.84 -11.77
C MET A 1 -16.09 -10.40 -12.03
N ALA A 2 -15.19 -10.46 -11.05
CA ALA A 2 -13.80 -10.04 -11.25
C ALA A 2 -13.09 -11.07 -12.15
N GLU A 3 -12.64 -10.62 -13.31
CA GLU A 3 -11.92 -11.43 -14.30
C GLU A 3 -10.64 -12.00 -13.68
N ARG A 4 -10.40 -13.31 -13.86
CA ARG A 4 -9.26 -14.01 -13.25
C ARG A 4 -7.97 -13.65 -14.01
N LYS A 5 -7.39 -12.49 -13.70
CA LYS A 5 -6.14 -12.01 -14.31
C LYS A 5 -5.00 -12.97 -14.00
N ARG A 6 -4.36 -13.51 -15.05
CA ARG A 6 -3.17 -14.35 -14.92
C ARG A 6 -1.95 -13.45 -14.65
N TRP A 7 -1.48 -13.44 -13.41
CA TRP A 7 -0.31 -12.66 -13.03
C TRP A 7 0.97 -13.17 -13.70
N SER A 8 1.76 -12.24 -14.23
CA SER A 8 3.07 -12.56 -14.81
C SER A 8 4.10 -12.81 -13.71
N LYS A 9 5.23 -13.44 -14.06
CA LYS A 9 6.36 -13.62 -13.13
C LYS A 9 6.89 -12.28 -12.60
N GLN A 10 6.89 -11.24 -13.44
CA GLN A 10 7.29 -9.87 -13.07
C GLN A 10 6.28 -9.23 -12.11
N SER A 11 4.98 -9.41 -12.33
CA SER A 11 3.93 -8.91 -11.44
C SER A 11 4.06 -9.50 -10.03
N ARG A 12 4.34 -10.80 -9.96
CA ARG A 12 4.56 -11.49 -8.68
C ARG A 12 5.81 -10.99 -7.98
N THR A 13 6.92 -10.83 -8.70
CA THR A 13 8.14 -10.26 -8.13
C THR A 13 7.92 -8.86 -7.58
N ILE A 14 7.23 -7.98 -8.31
CA ILE A 14 6.93 -6.61 -7.84
C ILE A 14 6.07 -6.66 -6.58
N LEU A 15 5.05 -7.52 -6.54
CA LEU A 15 4.21 -7.70 -5.37
C LEU A 15 5.02 -8.20 -4.16
N ASP A 16 5.88 -9.20 -4.35
CA ASP A 16 6.73 -9.76 -3.29
C ASP A 16 7.70 -8.70 -2.74
N ILE A 17 8.30 -7.87 -3.62
CA ILE A 17 9.17 -6.75 -3.22
C ILE A 17 8.42 -5.79 -2.29
N ILE A 18 7.20 -5.40 -2.66
CA ILE A 18 6.38 -4.47 -1.86
C ILE A 18 5.95 -5.10 -0.54
N TYR A 19 5.61 -6.39 -0.53
CA TYR A 19 5.15 -7.07 0.69
C TYR A 19 6.26 -7.37 1.70
N ASN A 20 7.51 -7.46 1.23
CA ASN A 20 8.69 -7.64 2.08
C ASN A 20 9.27 -6.32 2.61
N ASN A 21 8.69 -5.17 2.27
CA ASN A 21 9.16 -3.84 2.71
C ASN A 21 8.04 -3.08 3.44
N GLU A 22 8.26 -2.78 4.72
CA GLU A 22 7.22 -2.16 5.57
C GLU A 22 7.10 -0.64 5.40
N GLU A 23 8.20 0.03 5.06
CA GLU A 23 8.29 1.50 4.95
C GLU A 23 7.74 2.04 3.62
N GLY A 24 7.35 1.15 2.70
CA GLY A 24 6.94 1.49 1.35
C GLY A 24 8.12 1.82 0.46
N LEU A 25 7.92 1.74 -0.85
CA LEU A 25 8.98 1.91 -1.84
C LEU A 25 8.52 2.80 -2.99
N THR A 26 9.42 3.63 -3.50
CA THR A 26 9.22 4.34 -4.76
C THR A 26 9.26 3.38 -5.95
N ALA A 27 8.71 3.81 -7.09
CA ALA A 27 8.81 3.03 -8.32
C ALA A 27 10.27 2.79 -8.76
N SER A 28 11.20 3.70 -8.43
CA SER A 28 12.63 3.55 -8.73
C SER A 28 13.27 2.47 -7.88
N GLU A 29 13.01 2.45 -6.57
CA GLU A 29 13.54 1.42 -5.68
C GLU A 29 13.00 0.03 -6.04
N ILE A 30 11.69 -0.06 -6.34
CA ILE A 30 11.07 -1.29 -6.82
C ILE A 30 11.74 -1.76 -8.12
N TYR A 31 12.04 -0.83 -9.02
CA TYR A 31 12.74 -1.14 -10.27
C TYR A 31 14.16 -1.67 -10.02
N ASP A 32 14.93 -1.01 -9.17
CA ASP A 32 16.30 -1.40 -8.86
C ASP A 32 16.36 -2.80 -8.24
N ILE A 33 15.48 -3.10 -7.29
CA ILE A 33 15.37 -4.43 -6.68
C ILE A 33 14.87 -5.47 -7.71
N ALA A 34 13.88 -5.12 -8.55
CA ALA A 34 13.35 -6.06 -9.53
C ALA A 34 14.37 -6.47 -10.59
N ARG A 35 15.34 -5.60 -10.93
CA ARG A 35 16.39 -5.91 -11.91
C ARG A 35 17.34 -7.01 -11.48
N GLU A 36 17.51 -7.22 -10.17
CA GLU A 36 18.36 -8.31 -9.65
C GLU A 36 17.85 -9.69 -10.11
N THR A 37 16.53 -9.82 -10.26
CA THR A 37 15.88 -11.07 -10.69
C THR A 37 15.34 -11.04 -12.11
N HIS A 38 15.07 -9.84 -12.66
CA HIS A 38 14.62 -9.62 -14.04
C HIS A 38 15.47 -8.55 -14.72
N PRO A 39 16.69 -8.86 -15.21
CA PRO A 39 17.64 -7.87 -15.73
C PRO A 39 17.11 -7.01 -16.90
N ASN A 40 16.16 -7.55 -17.66
CA ASN A 40 15.55 -6.91 -18.83
C ASN A 40 14.22 -6.18 -18.51
N ILE A 41 13.81 -6.09 -17.23
CA ILE A 41 12.63 -5.32 -16.87
C ILE A 41 12.89 -3.84 -17.15
N SER A 42 11.88 -3.14 -17.67
CA SER A 42 11.92 -1.69 -17.85
C SER A 42 11.11 -1.00 -16.76
N LEU A 43 11.46 0.25 -16.47
CA LEU A 43 10.69 1.07 -15.52
C LEU A 43 9.22 1.22 -15.95
N GLY A 44 8.96 1.33 -17.26
CA GLY A 44 7.59 1.35 -17.79
C GLY A 44 6.81 0.05 -17.52
N THR A 45 7.49 -1.10 -17.47
CA THR A 45 6.88 -2.37 -17.04
C THR A 45 6.57 -2.35 -15.55
N VAL A 46 7.43 -1.77 -14.71
CA VAL A 46 7.16 -1.61 -13.27
C VAL A 46 5.88 -0.78 -13.06
N TYR A 47 5.79 0.41 -13.66
CA TYR A 47 4.59 1.26 -13.55
C TYR A 47 3.30 0.58 -14.02
N ARG A 48 3.33 -0.17 -15.13
CA ARG A 48 2.14 -0.92 -15.58
C ARG A 48 1.71 -1.97 -14.55
N ASN A 49 2.66 -2.68 -13.96
CA ASN A 49 2.35 -3.68 -12.93
C ASN A 49 1.84 -3.01 -11.64
N LEU A 50 2.42 -1.88 -11.23
CA LEU A 50 1.95 -1.15 -10.05
C LEU A 50 0.50 -0.70 -10.23
N ARG A 51 0.17 -0.12 -11.38
CA ARG A 51 -1.22 0.24 -11.73
C ARG A 51 -2.14 -0.98 -11.67
N ASP A 52 -1.74 -2.07 -12.33
CA ASP A 52 -2.52 -3.30 -12.35
C ASP A 52 -2.78 -3.87 -10.94
N LEU A 53 -1.79 -3.79 -10.04
CA LEU A 53 -1.88 -4.24 -8.65
C LEU A 53 -2.72 -3.28 -7.79
N GLN A 54 -2.68 -1.97 -8.05
CA GLN A 54 -3.55 -0.99 -7.41
C GLN A 54 -5.01 -1.16 -7.82
N ASP A 55 -5.27 -1.36 -9.11
CA ASP A 55 -6.63 -1.51 -9.66
C ASP A 55 -7.37 -2.68 -9.00
N VAL A 56 -6.65 -3.75 -8.66
CA VAL A 56 -7.21 -4.92 -7.95
C VAL A 56 -7.13 -4.81 -6.43
N GLY A 57 -6.56 -3.74 -5.89
CA GLY A 57 -6.43 -3.49 -4.45
C GLY A 57 -5.43 -4.38 -3.72
N LEU A 58 -4.35 -4.80 -4.40
CA LEU A 58 -3.24 -5.57 -3.79
C LEU A 58 -2.14 -4.67 -3.25
N ILE A 59 -2.00 -3.46 -3.78
CA ILE A 59 -1.09 -2.43 -3.24
C ILE A 59 -1.81 -1.08 -3.12
N ARG A 60 -1.29 -0.17 -2.30
CA ARG A 60 -1.74 1.23 -2.24
C ARG A 60 -0.58 2.17 -2.58
N GLU A 61 -0.91 3.34 -3.08
CA GLU A 61 0.04 4.42 -3.37
C GLU A 61 -0.28 5.62 -2.48
N THR A 62 0.77 6.31 -2.03
CA THR A 62 0.68 7.64 -1.43
C THR A 62 1.70 8.55 -2.09
N THR A 63 1.53 9.86 -1.94
CA THR A 63 2.51 10.84 -2.37
C THR A 63 3.22 11.39 -1.15
N SER A 64 4.54 11.23 -1.10
CA SER A 64 5.40 11.82 -0.06
C SER A 64 6.45 12.69 -0.74
N GLY A 65 6.49 13.98 -0.39
CA GLY A 65 7.46 14.93 -0.97
C GLY A 65 7.39 15.07 -2.50
N GLY A 66 6.22 14.84 -3.11
CA GLY A 66 6.04 14.87 -4.57
C GLY A 66 6.41 13.58 -5.30
N VAL A 67 6.78 12.52 -4.57
CA VAL A 67 7.12 11.21 -5.12
C VAL A 67 6.09 10.16 -4.70
N SER A 68 5.69 9.32 -5.65
CA SER A 68 4.82 8.18 -5.39
C SER A 68 5.55 7.07 -4.63
N VAL A 69 5.00 6.68 -3.49
CA VAL A 69 5.47 5.58 -2.64
C VAL A 69 4.38 4.51 -2.55
N TYR A 70 4.75 3.26 -2.80
CA TYR A 70 3.87 2.11 -2.90
C TYR A 70 4.03 1.20 -1.67
N PHE A 71 2.92 0.74 -1.12
CA PHE A 71 2.85 -0.09 0.06
C PHE A 71 2.01 -1.34 -0.20
N LYS A 72 2.23 -2.41 0.57
CA LYS A 72 1.29 -3.54 0.62
C LYS A 72 -0.10 -2.99 0.88
N HIS A 73 -1.09 -3.42 0.11
CA HIS A 73 -2.45 -3.03 0.44
C HIS A 73 -2.79 -3.80 1.70
N PRO A 74 -3.14 -3.10 2.77
CA PRO A 74 -3.65 -3.80 3.90
C PRO A 74 -5.05 -4.27 3.53
N PHE A 75 -5.21 -5.57 3.33
CA PHE A 75 -6.53 -6.11 3.62
C PHE A 75 -6.72 -5.89 5.11
N HIS A 76 -7.62 -4.98 5.51
CA HIS A 76 -7.97 -4.73 6.91
C HIS A 76 -6.85 -4.06 7.73
N SER A 77 -6.28 -2.92 7.32
CA SER A 77 -5.44 -2.15 8.26
C SER A 77 -5.84 -0.69 8.32
N ALA A 78 -5.66 -0.14 9.50
CA ALA A 78 -5.64 1.28 9.71
C ALA A 78 -4.24 1.84 9.38
N TYR A 79 -4.18 3.13 9.10
CA TYR A 79 -2.92 3.86 9.06
C TYR A 79 -3.10 5.25 9.68
N LEU A 80 -2.01 5.77 10.25
CA LEU A 80 -1.90 7.14 10.73
C LEU A 80 -1.10 7.96 9.71
N GLU A 81 -1.67 9.08 9.25
CA GLU A 81 -0.95 10.12 8.51
C GLU A 81 -0.54 11.23 9.47
N CYS A 82 0.77 11.52 9.52
CA CYS A 82 1.32 12.59 10.35
C CYS A 82 0.98 13.97 9.77
N ASP A 83 0.37 14.86 10.54
CA ASP A 83 0.06 16.23 10.11
C ASP A 83 1.29 17.16 10.08
N VAL A 84 2.37 16.78 10.75
CA VAL A 84 3.62 17.56 10.79
C VAL A 84 4.61 17.14 9.71
N CYS A 85 4.89 15.84 9.58
CA CYS A 85 5.91 15.33 8.65
C CYS A 85 5.34 14.52 7.49
N HIS A 86 4.02 14.31 7.45
CA HIS A 86 3.33 13.55 6.40
C HIS A 86 3.74 12.08 6.28
N SER A 87 4.46 11.53 7.27
CA SER A 87 4.76 10.11 7.34
C SER A 87 3.47 9.29 7.50
N VAL A 88 3.39 8.14 6.82
CA VAL A 88 2.28 7.20 6.92
C VAL A 88 2.72 5.98 7.71
N ILE A 89 2.05 5.73 8.85
CA ILE A 89 2.44 4.72 9.82
C ILE A 89 1.35 3.64 9.87
N PRO A 90 1.67 2.36 9.63
CA PRO A 90 0.71 1.27 9.80
C PRO A 90 0.20 1.21 11.24
N VAL A 91 -1.11 1.03 11.42
CA VAL A 91 -1.74 0.87 12.74
C VAL A 91 -2.42 -0.49 12.77
N ASP A 92 -2.03 -1.30 13.75
CA ASP A 92 -2.74 -2.54 14.04
C ASP A 92 -4.13 -2.20 14.59
N PHE A 93 -5.16 -2.58 13.86
CA PHE A 93 -6.55 -2.28 14.19
C PHE A 93 -7.45 -3.41 13.72
N MET A 94 -8.24 -3.94 14.65
CA MET A 94 -9.25 -4.94 14.33
C MET A 94 -10.64 -4.30 14.35
N LEU A 95 -11.30 -4.30 13.20
CA LEU A 95 -12.70 -3.90 13.07
C LEU A 95 -13.60 -5.13 12.99
N ASN A 96 -14.65 -5.20 13.81
CA ASN A 96 -15.67 -6.23 13.66
C ASN A 96 -16.67 -5.84 12.56
N ILE A 97 -16.33 -6.19 11.32
CA ILE A 97 -17.20 -5.96 10.15
C ILE A 97 -18.56 -6.64 10.29
N GLY A 98 -18.65 -7.77 11.01
CA GLY A 98 -19.91 -8.48 11.21
C GLY A 98 -20.97 -7.62 11.92
N ASP A 99 -20.56 -6.80 12.89
CA ASP A 99 -21.48 -5.91 13.61
C ASP A 99 -21.95 -4.74 12.72
N ILE A 100 -21.07 -4.22 11.86
CA ILE A 100 -21.42 -3.16 10.89
C ILE A 100 -22.40 -3.70 9.84
N ILE A 101 -22.14 -4.88 9.28
CA ILE A 101 -23.06 -5.50 8.31
C ILE A 101 -24.42 -5.76 8.95
N ARG A 102 -24.45 -6.30 10.18
CA ARG A 102 -25.71 -6.57 10.90
C ARG A 102 -26.50 -5.31 11.21
N SER A 103 -25.84 -4.23 11.62
CA SER A 103 -26.49 -2.98 11.99
C SER A 103 -26.94 -2.14 10.79
N THR A 104 -26.21 -2.19 9.68
CA THR A 104 -26.51 -1.37 8.50
C THR A 104 -27.29 -2.11 7.43
N GLY A 105 -27.25 -3.45 7.42
CA GLY A 105 -27.85 -4.28 6.38
C GLY A 105 -27.13 -4.22 5.03
N HIS A 106 -25.94 -3.61 4.96
CA HIS A 106 -25.18 -3.47 3.72
C HIS A 106 -24.21 -4.63 3.49
N ASP A 107 -24.01 -5.00 2.22
CA ASP A 107 -22.98 -5.95 1.79
C ASP A 107 -21.62 -5.25 1.65
N VAL A 108 -20.88 -5.17 2.76
CA VAL A 108 -19.58 -4.49 2.83
C VAL A 108 -18.49 -5.35 2.20
N LYS A 109 -17.94 -4.93 1.06
CA LYS A 109 -16.84 -5.62 0.36
C LYS A 109 -15.44 -5.12 0.70
N ARG A 110 -15.34 -3.88 1.17
CA ARG A 110 -14.08 -3.18 1.45
C ARG A 110 -14.33 -2.08 2.49
N TRP A 111 -13.31 -1.79 3.29
CA TRP A 111 -13.25 -0.64 4.20
C TRP A 111 -11.81 -0.12 4.26
N ASP A 112 -11.67 1.14 4.66
CA ASP A 112 -10.38 1.78 4.93
C ASP A 112 -10.54 2.64 6.20
N LEU A 113 -9.51 2.69 7.06
CA LEU A 113 -9.50 3.54 8.25
C LEU A 113 -8.26 4.43 8.24
N LYS A 114 -8.50 5.71 7.96
CA LYS A 114 -7.49 6.77 8.01
C LYS A 114 -7.56 7.49 9.35
N LEU A 115 -6.43 7.50 10.07
CA LEU A 115 -6.21 8.33 11.25
C LEU A 115 -5.33 9.53 10.85
N ILE A 116 -5.62 10.71 11.38
CA ILE A 116 -4.83 11.94 11.17
C ILE A 116 -4.39 12.44 12.54
N GLY A 117 -3.10 12.73 12.71
CA GLY A 117 -2.54 13.23 13.96
C GLY A 117 -1.02 13.38 13.86
N THR A 118 -0.30 13.47 14.98
CA THR A 118 1.16 13.67 14.97
C THR A 118 1.91 12.38 15.33
N CYS A 119 2.96 12.02 14.59
CA CYS A 119 3.75 10.82 14.86
C CYS A 119 4.65 10.95 16.10
N LYS A 120 5.11 9.82 16.65
CA LYS A 120 5.99 9.78 17.83
C LYS A 120 7.27 10.61 17.65
N GLU A 121 7.87 10.57 16.45
CA GLU A 121 9.09 11.32 16.14
C GLU A 121 8.84 12.83 16.15
N CYS A 122 7.71 13.29 15.60
CA CYS A 122 7.35 14.71 15.61
C CYS A 122 6.98 15.20 17.02
N LEU A 123 6.33 14.37 17.83
CA LEU A 123 6.05 14.68 19.24
C LEU A 123 7.35 14.88 20.05
N GLN A 124 8.37 14.07 19.77
CA GLN A 124 9.67 14.16 20.46
C GLN A 124 10.52 15.36 20.03
N LYS A 125 10.31 15.91 18.82
CA LYS A 125 11.00 17.11 18.33
C LYS A 125 10.53 18.42 18.97
N CYS A 126 9.39 18.40 19.68
CA CYS A 126 8.84 19.56 20.37
C CYS A 126 9.23 19.64 21.86
N THR A 127 10.19 18.84 22.32
CA THR A 127 10.80 18.94 23.67
C THR A 127 12.23 19.47 23.53
#